data_AF-A0A0N4WJG5-F1
#
_entry.id   AF-A0A0N4WJG5-F1
#
_cell.length_a   1.000
_cell.length_b   1.000
_cell.length_c   1.000
_cell.angle_alpha   90.00
_cell.angle_beta   90.00
_cell.angle_gamma   90.00
#
_symmetry.space_group_name_H-M   'P 1'
#
loop_
_entity.id
_entity.type
_entity.pdbx_description
1 polymer ?
#
loop_
_entity_poly.entity_id
_entity_poly.type
_entity_poly.pdbx_seq_one_letter_code
_entity_poly.pdbx_strand_id
1 'polypeptide(L)'
;MVKLTNFATENIISEKLYHNEIKLILNDNEDETDRIADRKYVQQAPEIIRGLINRKSLPPGSQPADIYSLGMVLYQILFRVQPFHERGKSITKLMEMISMSNEDDQLIRPTFPSSQGNESYNLQLLSCLEACWLELPEMRPNIKKVKTMINANLRSTGKGSLVDQMMKMMEDYTSNLENMVRDRTALLEEAQKQADRLLNSMLPK
;
A
#
# COMPACT_ATOMS: atom_id res chain seq x y z
N MET A 1 19.36 1.50 4.61
CA MET A 1 18.92 2.68 3.83
C MET A 1 17.80 2.24 2.90
N VAL A 2 16.58 2.77 3.04
CA VAL A 2 15.47 2.49 2.11
C VAL A 2 15.73 3.23 0.80
N LYS A 3 15.59 2.54 -0.34
CA LYS A 3 15.81 3.12 -1.68
C LYS A 3 14.60 2.82 -2.56
N LEU A 4 14.22 3.80 -3.37
CA LEU A 4 13.24 3.59 -4.44
C LEU A 4 13.86 2.71 -5.53
N THR A 5 13.04 1.88 -6.16
CA THR A 5 13.40 1.07 -7.32
C THR A 5 12.49 1.43 -8.48
N ASN A 6 12.90 1.10 -9.71
CA ASN A 6 12.09 1.31 -10.92
C ASN A 6 11.63 2.77 -11.14
N PHE A 7 12.40 3.74 -10.64
CA PHE A 7 12.13 5.15 -10.91
C PHE A 7 12.44 5.47 -12.38
N ALA A 8 11.55 6.22 -13.03
CA ALA A 8 11.62 6.61 -14.45
C ALA A 8 11.52 5.47 -15.48
N THR A 9 11.46 4.19 -15.07
CA THR A 9 11.31 3.08 -16.02
C THR A 9 9.97 3.15 -16.73
N GLU A 10 8.91 3.60 -16.07
CA GLU A 10 7.58 3.76 -16.67
C GLU A 10 7.57 4.80 -17.80
N ASN A 11 8.32 5.90 -17.68
CA ASN A 11 8.44 6.89 -18.76
C ASN A 11 9.13 6.29 -19.99
N ILE A 12 10.22 5.57 -19.77
CA ILE A 12 10.97 4.90 -20.85
C ILE A 12 10.08 3.83 -21.51
N ILE A 13 9.36 3.03 -20.70
CA ILE A 13 8.45 2.00 -21.21
C ILE A 13 7.30 2.65 -21.98
N SER A 14 6.69 3.71 -21.46
CA SER A 14 5.59 4.43 -22.12
C SER A 14 6.03 5.04 -23.45
N GLU A 15 7.21 5.66 -23.51
CA GLU A 15 7.78 6.23 -24.73
C GLU A 15 8.01 5.14 -25.79
N LYS A 16 8.64 4.03 -25.38
CA LYS A 16 8.91 2.90 -26.28
C LYS A 16 7.64 2.20 -26.77
N LEU A 17 6.61 2.10 -25.92
CA LEU A 17 5.29 1.60 -26.32
C LEU A 17 4.63 2.54 -27.34
N TYR A 18 4.69 3.85 -27.11
CA TYR A 18 4.11 4.86 -28.01
C TYR A 18 4.75 4.83 -29.41
N HIS A 19 6.07 4.60 -29.47
CA HIS A 19 6.81 4.47 -30.72
C HIS A 19 6.79 3.05 -31.32
N ASN A 20 6.00 2.12 -30.76
CA ASN A 20 5.94 0.71 -31.17
C ASN A 20 7.30 -0.03 -31.16
N GLU A 21 8.25 0.44 -30.36
CA GLU A 21 9.57 -0.19 -30.21
C GLU A 21 9.52 -1.44 -29.34
N ILE A 22 8.58 -1.48 -28.40
CA ILE A 22 8.29 -2.62 -27.55
C ILE A 22 6.80 -2.95 -27.61
N LYS A 23 6.45 -4.19 -27.32
CA LYS A 23 5.05 -4.65 -27.23
C LYS A 23 4.83 -5.31 -25.88
N LEU A 24 3.64 -5.13 -25.33
CA LEU A 24 3.20 -5.89 -24.17
C LEU A 24 3.02 -7.36 -24.58
N ILE A 25 3.67 -8.26 -23.86
CA ILE A 25 3.40 -9.69 -23.98
C ILE A 25 2.13 -9.96 -23.16
N LEU A 26 1.05 -10.25 -23.86
CA LEU A 26 -0.20 -10.66 -23.23
C LEU A 26 -0.15 -12.18 -23.09
N ASN A 27 -0.26 -12.70 -21.86
CA ASN A 27 -0.66 -14.10 -21.67
C ASN A 27 -2.14 -14.20 -22.08
N ASP A 28 -2.46 -15.07 -23.04
CA ASP A 28 -3.83 -15.24 -23.57
C ASP A 28 -4.83 -15.75 -22.52
N ASN A 29 -4.36 -16.17 -21.34
CA ASN A 29 -5.17 -16.76 -20.26
C ASN A 29 -5.53 -15.79 -19.12
N GLU A 30 -5.09 -14.54 -19.16
CA GLU A 30 -5.46 -13.52 -18.17
C GLU A 30 -6.45 -12.53 -18.79
N ASP A 31 -7.64 -12.43 -18.20
CA ASP A 31 -8.61 -11.41 -18.58
C ASP A 31 -7.99 -10.01 -18.45
N GLU A 32 -8.17 -9.16 -19.46
CA GLU A 32 -7.63 -7.78 -19.46
C GLU A 32 -8.06 -6.99 -18.22
N THR A 33 -9.25 -7.29 -17.68
CA THR A 33 -9.81 -6.65 -16.49
C THR A 33 -9.02 -7.01 -15.21
N ASP A 34 -8.50 -8.24 -15.13
CA ASP A 34 -7.70 -8.71 -13.99
C ASP A 34 -6.32 -8.04 -13.94
N ARG A 35 -5.75 -7.68 -15.10
CA ARG A 35 -4.47 -6.98 -15.17
C ARG A 35 -4.53 -5.56 -14.63
N ILE A 36 -5.61 -4.84 -14.97
CA ILE A 36 -5.83 -3.48 -14.49
C ILE A 36 -6.23 -3.53 -13.00
N ALA A 37 -6.88 -4.61 -12.55
CA ALA A 37 -7.33 -4.77 -11.17
C ALA A 37 -6.23 -5.14 -10.15
N ASP A 38 -4.97 -4.77 -10.40
CA ASP A 38 -3.88 -4.93 -9.43
C ASP A 38 -4.01 -3.91 -8.30
N ARG A 39 -3.79 -4.34 -7.04
CA ARG A 39 -3.82 -3.50 -5.84
C ARG A 39 -2.92 -2.26 -5.97
N LYS A 40 -1.82 -2.37 -6.72
CA LYS A 40 -0.91 -1.25 -6.95
C LYS A 40 -1.56 -0.08 -7.69
N TYR A 41 -2.56 -0.33 -8.55
CA TYR A 41 -3.21 0.71 -9.34
C TYR A 41 -4.24 1.51 -8.54
N VAL A 42 -4.86 0.93 -7.51
CA VAL A 42 -5.77 1.66 -6.60
C VAL A 42 -5.05 2.77 -5.83
N GLN A 43 -3.73 2.65 -5.67
CA GLN A 43 -2.91 3.63 -4.97
C GLN A 43 -2.42 4.76 -5.90
N GLN A 44 -2.70 4.67 -7.21
CA GLN A 44 -2.37 5.71 -8.18
C GLN A 44 -3.34 6.89 -8.09
N ALA A 45 -2.89 8.04 -8.56
CA ALA A 45 -3.69 9.24 -8.57
C ALA A 45 -4.92 9.12 -9.51
N PRO A 46 -6.03 9.84 -9.24
CA PRO A 46 -7.24 9.75 -10.05
C PRO A 46 -7.02 10.00 -11.54
N GLU A 47 -6.19 10.98 -11.90
CA GLU A 47 -5.82 11.28 -13.28
C GLU A 47 -5.05 10.16 -13.97
N ILE A 48 -4.23 9.42 -13.22
CA ILE A 48 -3.49 8.26 -13.73
C ILE A 48 -4.46 7.08 -13.95
N ILE A 49 -5.36 6.84 -12.99
CA ILE A 49 -6.38 5.78 -13.09
C ILE A 49 -7.32 6.06 -14.27
N ARG A 50 -7.77 7.29 -14.47
CA ARG A 50 -8.56 7.67 -15.66
C ARG A 50 -7.80 7.41 -16.96
N GLY A 51 -6.52 7.77 -16.99
CA GLY A 51 -5.67 7.49 -18.15
C GLY A 51 -5.56 5.99 -18.43
N LEU A 52 -5.34 5.19 -17.38
CA LEU A 52 -5.24 3.74 -17.45
C LEU A 52 -6.53 3.09 -17.98
N ILE A 53 -7.69 3.50 -17.46
CA ILE A 53 -8.99 2.96 -17.87
C ILE A 53 -9.31 3.34 -19.33
N ASN A 54 -9.08 4.61 -19.70
CA ASN A 54 -9.43 5.11 -21.02
C ASN A 54 -8.50 4.61 -22.13
N ARG A 55 -7.20 4.51 -21.85
CA ARG A 55 -6.17 4.17 -22.85
C ARG A 55 -5.74 2.71 -22.79
N LYS A 56 -6.17 1.96 -21.78
CA LYS A 56 -5.70 0.60 -21.46
C LYS A 56 -4.18 0.49 -21.34
N SER A 57 -3.51 1.61 -21.06
CA SER A 57 -2.06 1.71 -20.90
C SER A 57 -1.75 2.74 -19.83
N LEU A 58 -0.63 2.54 -19.13
CA LEU A 58 -0.22 3.45 -18.07
C LEU A 58 0.18 4.80 -18.70
N PRO A 59 -0.47 5.92 -18.34
CA PRO A 59 -0.04 7.23 -18.81
C PRO A 59 1.32 7.61 -18.21
N PRO A 60 2.03 8.59 -18.79
CA PRO A 60 3.26 9.09 -18.20
C PRO A 60 3.04 9.60 -16.77
N GLY A 61 4.00 9.31 -15.89
CA GLY A 61 3.95 9.76 -14.51
C GLY A 61 4.09 11.28 -14.38
N SER A 62 3.68 11.82 -13.23
CA SER A 62 3.85 13.23 -12.90
C SER A 62 4.23 13.41 -11.42
N GLN A 63 4.92 14.50 -11.08
CA GLN A 63 5.28 14.77 -9.69
C GLN A 63 4.05 14.85 -8.77
N PRO A 64 2.93 15.51 -9.14
CA PRO A 64 1.71 15.48 -8.34
C PRO A 64 1.10 14.08 -8.17
N ALA A 65 1.22 13.20 -9.17
CA ALA A 65 0.78 11.82 -9.05
C ALA A 65 1.65 11.05 -8.04
N ASP A 66 2.97 11.28 -8.04
CA ASP A 66 3.88 10.72 -7.03
C ASP A 66 3.53 11.21 -5.61
N ILE A 67 3.10 12.46 -5.45
CA ILE A 67 2.64 12.99 -4.16
C ILE A 67 1.40 12.25 -3.65
N TYR A 68 0.44 11.97 -4.54
CA TYR A 68 -0.75 11.19 -4.19
C TYR A 68 -0.36 9.79 -3.70
N SER A 69 0.44 9.08 -4.48
CA SER A 69 0.93 7.74 -4.16
C SER A 69 1.76 7.73 -2.87
N LEU A 70 2.58 8.76 -2.65
CA LEU A 70 3.31 8.94 -1.39
C LEU A 70 2.34 9.07 -0.20
N GLY A 71 1.25 9.83 -0.32
CA GLY A 71 0.22 9.92 0.70
C GLY A 71 -0.39 8.54 1.04
N MET A 72 -0.66 7.71 0.02
CA MET A 72 -1.15 6.34 0.21
C MET A 72 -0.14 5.45 0.92
N VAL A 73 1.14 5.55 0.58
CA VAL A 73 2.23 4.81 1.26
C VAL A 73 2.36 5.25 2.71
N LEU A 74 2.34 6.55 2.97
CA LEU A 74 2.41 7.08 4.33
C LEU A 74 1.22 6.62 5.18
N TYR A 75 0.01 6.63 4.62
CA TYR A 75 -1.17 6.08 5.29
C TYR A 75 -0.97 4.61 5.67
N GLN A 76 -0.47 3.77 4.76
CA GLN A 76 -0.21 2.36 5.07
C GLN A 76 0.82 2.18 6.20
N ILE A 77 1.87 2.99 6.21
CA ILE A 77 2.90 2.94 7.25
C ILE A 77 2.33 3.35 8.61
N LEU A 78 1.52 4.42 8.65
CA LEU A 78 1.00 4.97 9.89
C LEU A 78 -0.18 4.15 10.45
N PHE A 79 -1.12 3.72 9.60
CA PHE A 79 -2.35 3.08 10.06
C PHE A 79 -2.35 1.55 9.93
N ARG A 80 -1.35 0.96 9.28
CA ARG A 80 -1.21 -0.51 9.12
C ARG A 80 -2.39 -1.19 8.43
N VAL A 81 -3.12 -0.44 7.63
CA VAL A 81 -4.24 -0.92 6.84
C VAL A 81 -4.07 -0.50 5.39
N GLN A 82 -4.66 -1.26 4.48
CA GLN A 82 -4.69 -0.89 3.06
C GLN A 82 -5.54 0.37 2.88
N PRO A 83 -5.16 1.27 1.94
CA PRO A 83 -6.03 2.37 1.57
C PRO A 83 -7.39 1.82 1.11
N PHE A 84 -8.48 2.50 1.50
CA PHE A 84 -9.86 2.12 1.18
C PHE A 84 -10.34 0.78 1.81
N HIS A 85 -9.61 0.22 2.79
CA HIS A 85 -10.01 -1.01 3.49
C HIS A 85 -11.45 -0.96 4.05
N GLU A 86 -11.91 0.22 4.46
CA GLU A 86 -13.24 0.47 5.02
C GLU A 86 -14.38 0.23 4.03
N ARG A 87 -14.09 0.24 2.72
CA ARG A 87 -15.14 0.20 1.70
C ARG A 87 -15.60 -1.22 1.35
N GLY A 88 -14.79 -2.24 1.69
CA GLY A 88 -15.12 -3.64 1.42
C GLY A 88 -15.44 -3.96 -0.05
N LYS A 89 -14.88 -3.20 -1.00
CA LYS A 89 -15.14 -3.37 -2.44
C LYS A 89 -13.95 -4.03 -3.15
N SER A 90 -14.24 -4.67 -4.28
CA SER A 90 -13.20 -5.18 -5.16
C SER A 90 -12.34 -4.04 -5.71
N ILE A 91 -11.10 -4.37 -6.08
CA ILE A 91 -10.14 -3.42 -6.65
C ILE A 91 -10.71 -2.75 -7.90
N THR A 92 -11.31 -3.53 -8.81
CA THR A 92 -11.97 -3.03 -10.01
C THR A 92 -13.01 -1.97 -9.67
N LYS A 93 -13.85 -2.23 -8.66
CA LYS A 93 -14.89 -1.29 -8.28
C LYS A 93 -14.33 -0.03 -7.62
N LEU A 94 -13.25 -0.16 -6.85
CA LEU A 94 -12.55 0.99 -6.29
C LEU A 94 -11.96 1.87 -7.39
N MET A 95 -11.29 1.29 -8.39
CA MET A 95 -10.73 2.04 -9.52
C MET A 95 -11.80 2.77 -10.32
N GLU A 96 -12.94 2.12 -10.60
CA GLU A 96 -14.09 2.78 -11.23
C GLU A 96 -14.53 4.00 -10.41
N MET A 97 -14.73 3.83 -9.11
CA MET A 97 -15.15 4.91 -8.22
C MET A 97 -14.13 6.05 -8.16
N ILE A 98 -12.82 5.75 -8.17
CA ILE A 98 -11.76 6.77 -8.15
C ILE A 98 -11.77 7.51 -9.49
N SER A 99 -11.95 6.79 -10.60
CA SER A 99 -11.96 7.39 -11.94
C SER A 99 -13.15 8.33 -12.17
N MET A 100 -14.29 8.02 -11.55
CA MET A 100 -15.54 8.79 -11.64
C MET A 100 -15.62 9.92 -10.60
N SER A 101 -14.69 10.00 -9.65
CA SER A 101 -14.65 11.06 -8.64
C SER A 101 -14.61 12.43 -9.31
N ASN A 102 -15.38 13.40 -8.86
CA ASN A 102 -15.32 14.80 -9.30
C ASN A 102 -15.52 15.71 -8.08
N GLU A 103 -15.29 17.02 -8.24
CA GLU A 103 -15.39 17.98 -7.12
C GLU A 103 -16.81 18.07 -6.52
N ASP A 104 -17.84 17.67 -7.26
CA ASP A 104 -19.26 17.75 -6.89
C ASP A 104 -19.74 16.54 -6.05
N ASP A 105 -19.09 16.28 -4.90
CA ASP A 105 -19.48 15.30 -3.86
C ASP A 105 -19.24 13.80 -4.13
N GLN A 106 -18.50 13.44 -5.19
CA GLN A 106 -18.14 12.02 -5.46
C GLN A 106 -16.69 11.66 -5.14
N LEU A 107 -15.93 12.55 -4.49
CA LEU A 107 -14.54 12.27 -4.12
C LEU A 107 -14.45 11.08 -3.18
N ILE A 108 -13.79 10.01 -3.64
CA ILE A 108 -13.44 8.91 -2.75
C ILE A 108 -11.99 8.97 -2.31
N ARG A 109 -11.81 9.01 -1.00
CA ARG A 109 -10.52 9.04 -0.30
C ARG A 109 -10.52 7.98 0.80
N PRO A 110 -9.34 7.50 1.26
CA PRO A 110 -9.24 6.63 2.41
C PRO A 110 -9.69 7.38 3.67
N THR A 111 -10.45 6.71 4.53
CA THR A 111 -10.76 7.24 5.87
C THR A 111 -9.67 6.86 6.86
N PHE A 112 -9.36 7.76 7.79
CA PHE A 112 -8.50 7.42 8.92
C PHE A 112 -9.25 6.51 9.90
N PRO A 113 -8.71 5.33 10.24
CA PRO A 113 -9.31 4.47 11.27
C PRO A 113 -9.46 5.25 12.59
N SER A 114 -10.63 5.15 13.22
CA SER A 114 -10.80 5.62 14.59
C SER A 114 -9.80 4.87 15.48
N SER A 115 -8.95 5.60 16.21
CA SER A 115 -7.88 4.97 16.98
C SER A 115 -8.47 4.07 18.07
N GLN A 116 -8.57 2.76 17.80
CA GLN A 116 -8.93 1.78 18.82
C GLN A 116 -7.75 1.47 19.77
N GLY A 117 -6.59 2.07 19.52
CA GLY A 117 -5.42 2.06 20.40
C GLY A 117 -4.87 3.49 20.58
N ASN A 118 -3.99 3.67 21.57
CA ASN A 118 -3.41 4.93 22.07
C ASN A 118 -2.65 5.82 21.04
N GLU A 119 -2.85 5.67 19.74
CA GLU A 119 -2.11 6.38 18.69
C GLU A 119 -3.04 7.23 17.82
N SER A 120 -3.51 8.35 18.39
CA SER A 120 -4.07 9.43 17.58
C SER A 120 -2.94 10.28 17.02
N TYR A 121 -2.86 10.40 15.69
CA TYR A 121 -1.92 11.30 15.03
C TYR A 121 -2.43 12.74 15.06
N ASN A 122 -1.52 13.71 15.11
CA ASN A 122 -1.86 15.13 15.11
C ASN A 122 -2.67 15.50 13.85
N LEU A 123 -3.71 16.32 14.01
CA LEU A 123 -4.55 16.83 12.93
C LEU A 123 -3.75 17.44 11.77
N GLN A 124 -2.66 18.14 12.05
CA GLN A 124 -1.77 18.70 11.03
C GLN A 124 -1.15 17.64 10.10
N LEU A 125 -0.79 16.48 10.66
CA LEU A 125 -0.29 15.36 9.87
C LEU A 125 -1.41 14.75 9.02
N LEU A 126 -2.59 14.57 9.60
CA LEU A 126 -3.77 14.04 8.91
C LEU A 126 -4.18 14.93 7.74
N SER A 127 -4.30 16.24 7.96
CA SER A 127 -4.62 17.21 6.90
C SER A 127 -3.52 17.28 5.83
N CYS A 128 -2.26 17.02 6.18
CA CYS A 128 -1.20 16.90 5.17
C CYS A 128 -1.39 15.67 4.28
N LEU A 129 -1.83 14.53 4.84
CA LEU A 129 -2.14 13.33 4.06
C LEU A 129 -3.36 13.55 3.16
N GLU A 130 -4.42 14.14 3.69
CA GLU A 130 -5.63 14.50 2.91
C GLU A 130 -5.27 15.44 1.75
N ALA A 131 -4.40 16.42 1.98
CA ALA A 131 -3.92 17.33 0.95
C ALA A 131 -3.13 16.62 -0.17
N CYS A 132 -2.43 15.51 0.14
CA CYS A 132 -1.77 14.69 -0.88
C CYS A 132 -2.78 14.02 -1.81
N TRP A 133 -4.02 13.80 -1.34
CA TRP A 133 -5.07 13.12 -2.09
C TRP A 133 -6.04 14.07 -2.77
N LEU A 134 -5.76 15.37 -2.90
CA LEU A 134 -6.66 16.28 -3.60
C LEU A 134 -6.87 15.85 -5.06
N GLU A 135 -8.09 16.07 -5.56
CA GLU A 135 -8.48 15.69 -6.93
C GLU A 135 -7.63 16.42 -7.96
N LEU A 136 -7.58 17.75 -7.87
CA LEU A 136 -6.75 18.60 -8.71
C LEU A 136 -5.25 18.39 -8.41
N PRO A 137 -4.45 17.91 -9.38
CA PRO A 137 -3.03 17.66 -9.18
C PRO A 137 -2.24 18.88 -8.71
N GLU A 138 -2.56 20.07 -9.22
CA GLU A 138 -1.92 21.34 -8.90
C GLU A 138 -2.17 21.82 -7.47
N MET A 139 -3.24 21.34 -6.83
CA MET A 139 -3.58 21.68 -5.44
C MET A 139 -2.81 20.81 -4.42
N ARG A 140 -2.19 19.73 -4.88
CA ARG A 140 -1.40 18.84 -4.01
C ARG A 140 -0.12 19.54 -3.55
N PRO A 141 0.33 19.29 -2.30
CA PRO A 141 1.54 19.90 -1.78
C PRO A 141 2.80 19.38 -2.49
N ASN A 142 3.81 20.23 -2.67
CA ASN A 142 5.11 19.74 -3.12
C ASN A 142 5.81 18.89 -2.04
N ILE A 143 6.78 18.08 -2.48
CA ILE A 143 7.52 17.15 -1.62
C ILE A 143 8.23 17.82 -0.44
N LYS A 144 8.68 19.07 -0.59
CA LYS A 144 9.35 19.81 0.50
C LYS A 144 8.37 20.08 1.64
N LYS A 145 7.14 20.51 1.31
CA LYS A 145 6.08 20.75 2.30
C LYS A 145 5.69 19.46 3.02
N VAL A 146 5.48 18.37 2.27
CA VAL A 146 5.18 17.04 2.84
C VAL A 146 6.28 16.59 3.80
N LYS A 147 7.55 16.67 3.37
CA LYS A 147 8.71 16.32 4.21
C LYS A 147 8.78 17.14 5.50
N THR A 148 8.55 18.44 5.43
CA THR A 148 8.55 19.31 6.62
C THR A 148 7.45 18.91 7.60
N MET A 149 6.22 18.71 7.11
CA MET A 149 5.08 18.32 7.95
C MET A 149 5.30 16.98 8.65
N ILE A 150 5.80 15.97 7.93
CA ILE A 150 6.09 14.65 8.49
C ILE A 150 7.18 14.75 9.57
N ASN A 151 8.29 15.44 9.29
CA ASN A 151 9.36 15.58 10.26
C ASN A 151 8.91 16.34 11.51
N ALA A 152 8.14 17.41 11.35
CA ALA A 152 7.65 18.21 12.47
C ALA A 152 6.70 17.44 13.37
N ASN A 153 5.86 16.55 12.83
CA ASN A 153 4.85 15.83 13.60
C ASN A 153 5.36 14.49 14.16
N LEU A 154 6.23 13.76 13.45
CA LEU A 154 6.69 12.46 13.93
C LEU A 154 7.88 12.60 14.89
N ARG A 155 8.85 13.47 14.61
CA ARG A 155 10.03 13.63 15.48
C ARG A 155 9.71 14.29 16.83
N SER A 156 8.73 15.20 16.85
CA SER A 156 8.33 15.92 18.07
C SER A 156 7.56 15.05 19.06
N THR A 157 6.98 13.93 18.62
CA THR A 157 6.14 13.06 19.46
C THR A 157 6.98 12.16 20.39
N GLY A 158 8.32 12.30 20.41
CA GLY A 158 9.22 11.42 21.19
C GLY A 158 9.30 9.98 20.67
N LYS A 159 8.50 9.62 19.65
CA LYS A 159 8.46 8.32 18.98
C LYS A 159 9.54 8.15 17.89
N GLY A 160 10.45 9.12 17.77
CA GLY A 160 11.47 9.15 16.72
C GLY A 160 10.92 9.56 15.36
N SER A 161 11.79 9.54 14.36
CA SER A 161 11.43 9.79 12.96
C SER A 161 10.54 8.68 12.39
N LEU A 162 9.99 8.90 11.19
CA LEU A 162 9.23 7.87 10.46
C LEU A 162 10.00 6.54 10.34
N VAL A 163 11.33 6.61 10.12
CA VAL A 163 12.17 5.42 9.98
C VAL A 163 12.31 4.69 11.31
N ASP A 164 12.44 5.43 12.42
CA ASP A 164 12.55 4.84 13.76
C ASP A 164 11.26 4.10 14.12
N GLN A 165 10.11 4.70 13.78
CA GLN A 165 8.81 4.02 13.90
C GLN A 165 8.78 2.76 13.05
N MET A 166 9.22 2.79 11.79
CA MET A 166 9.29 1.60 10.93
C MET A 166 10.18 0.50 11.51
N MET A 167 11.31 0.84 12.13
CA MET A 167 12.20 -0.13 12.76
C MET A 167 11.54 -0.80 13.96
N LYS A 168 10.99 0.00 14.89
CA LYS A 168 10.25 -0.53 16.04
C LYS A 168 9.11 -1.46 15.60
N MET A 169 8.42 -1.05 14.54
CA MET A 169 7.33 -1.81 13.94
C MET A 169 7.79 -3.14 13.33
N MET A 170 9.00 -3.20 12.78
CA MET A 170 9.61 -4.43 12.25
C MET A 170 10.10 -5.34 13.39
N GLU A 171 10.63 -4.76 14.45
CA GLU A 171 11.03 -5.48 15.67
C GLU A 171 9.83 -6.16 16.33
N ASP A 172 8.73 -5.42 16.55
CA ASP A 172 7.49 -5.95 17.13
C ASP A 172 6.92 -7.10 16.28
N TYR A 173 6.92 -6.93 14.95
CA TYR A 173 6.48 -7.98 14.02
C TYR A 173 7.37 -9.22 14.08
N THR A 174 8.69 -9.03 14.13
CA THR A 174 9.67 -10.12 14.24
C THR A 174 9.45 -10.90 15.54
N SER A 175 9.32 -10.20 16.67
CA SER A 175 9.06 -10.84 17.96
C SER A 175 7.74 -11.63 17.96
N ASN A 176 6.67 -11.07 17.40
CA ASN A 176 5.40 -11.77 17.28
C ASN A 176 5.48 -13.02 16.41
N LEU A 177 6.20 -12.95 15.29
CA LEU A 177 6.45 -14.11 14.43
C LEU A 177 7.26 -15.19 15.14
N GLU A 178 8.32 -14.82 15.86
CA GLU A 178 9.13 -15.76 16.63
C GLU A 178 8.30 -16.50 17.67
N ASN A 179 7.40 -15.79 18.37
CA ASN A 179 6.47 -16.40 19.31
C ASN A 179 5.53 -17.37 18.61
N MET A 180 4.91 -16.97 17.49
CA MET A 180 4.00 -17.83 16.73
C MET A 180 4.70 -19.09 16.19
N VAL A 181 5.93 -18.96 15.71
CA VAL A 181 6.74 -20.10 15.26
C VAL A 181 7.03 -21.03 16.44
N ARG A 182 7.46 -20.48 17.58
CA ARG A 182 7.72 -21.27 18.79
C ARG A 182 6.50 -22.08 19.22
N ASP A 183 5.33 -21.45 19.28
CA ASP A 183 4.08 -22.10 19.68
C ASP A 183 3.70 -23.23 18.71
N ARG A 184 3.79 -22.97 17.40
CA ARG A 184 3.50 -24.00 16.38
C ARG A 184 4.51 -25.15 16.41
N THR A 185 5.79 -24.88 16.61
CA THR A 185 6.82 -25.91 16.75
C THR A 185 6.57 -26.77 17.99
N ALA A 186 6.22 -26.17 19.13
CA ALA A 186 5.91 -26.91 20.35
C ALA A 186 4.70 -27.85 20.16
N LEU A 187 3.65 -27.39 19.47
CA LEU A 187 2.49 -28.22 19.13
C LEU A 187 2.85 -29.39 18.21
N LEU A 188 3.72 -29.16 17.22
CA LEU A 188 4.20 -30.21 16.31
C LEU A 188 5.03 -31.27 17.04
N GLU A 189 5.94 -30.86 17.93
CA GLU A 189 6.75 -31.78 18.74
C GLU A 189 5.88 -32.66 19.65
N GLU A 190 4.83 -32.10 20.26
CA GLU A 190 3.88 -32.86 21.09
C GLU A 190 3.09 -33.87 20.25
N ALA A 191 2.59 -33.46 19.08
CA ALA A 191 1.89 -34.34 18.16
C ALA A 191 2.79 -35.49 17.65
N GLN A 192 4.06 -35.19 17.35
CA GLN A 192 5.05 -36.19 16.95
C GLN A 192 5.30 -37.20 18.07
N LYS A 193 5.50 -36.73 19.32
CA LYS A 193 5.65 -37.62 20.49
C LYS A 193 4.44 -38.53 20.69
N GLN A 194 3.22 -38.01 20.47
CA GLN A 194 2.01 -38.82 20.56
C GLN A 194 1.94 -39.87 19.44
N ALA A 195 2.27 -39.49 18.20
CA ALA A 195 2.33 -40.42 17.07
C ALA A 195 3.37 -41.53 17.30
N ASP A 196 4.56 -41.19 17.79
CA ASP A 196 5.63 -42.15 18.09
C ASP A 196 5.22 -43.11 19.22
N ARG A 197 4.54 -42.62 20.27
CA ARG A 197 4.00 -43.47 21.34
C ARG A 197 2.98 -44.47 20.79
N LEU A 198 2.06 -44.02 19.94
CA LEU A 198 1.05 -44.87 19.31
C LEU A 198 1.71 -45.91 18.39
N LEU A 199 2.69 -45.51 17.58
CA LEU A 199 3.43 -46.41 16.70
C LEU A 199 4.10 -47.54 17.50
N ASN A 200 4.81 -47.20 18.59
CA ASN A 200 5.44 -48.18 19.46
C ASN A 200 4.44 -49.12 20.14
N SER A 201 3.21 -48.68 20.39
CA SER A 201 2.15 -49.52 20.95
C SER A 201 1.49 -50.47 19.94
N MET A 202 1.62 -50.19 18.65
CA MET A 202 1.03 -50.96 17.55
C MET A 202 2.00 -52.00 16.95
N LEU A 203 3.30 -51.93 17.28
CA LEU A 203 4.30 -52.91 16.88
C LEU A 203 4.25 -54.15 17.80
N PRO A 204 4.10 -55.37 17.27
CA PRO A 204 4.12 -56.60 18.08
C PRO A 204 5.50 -56.85 18.69
N LYS A 205 5.53 -57.40 19.92
CA LYS A 205 6.76 -57.78 20.63
C LYS A 205 7.52 -58.91 19.95
#